data_AF-A0A373NW34-F1
#
_entry.id   AF-A0A373NW34-F1
#
_cell.length_a   1.000
_cell.length_b   1.000
_cell.length_c   1.000
_cell.angle_alpha   90.00
_cell.angle_beta   90.00
_cell.angle_gamma   90.00
#
_symmetry.space_group_name_H-M   'P 1'
#
loop_
_entity.id
_entity.type
_entity.pdbx_description
1 polymer ?
#
loop_
_entity_poly.entity_id
_entity_poly.type
_entity_poly.pdbx_seq_one_letter_code
_entity_poly.pdbx_strand_id
1 'polypeptide(L)'
;MKKKFAAILCTFALLATCLCFSAFAAGKPSIELMSLYATWNSNRVYAPKICFRVNSAKTIKYADWYITAYNRVGDRISDDVLGATKKLTEIGPLTTFSLQRSSEYPLETQYDASEDSPFRHYKRAPYKIAIGDDVCWVFQDEYDNFFVCPSGNSSNECVYLSEDEIVNAMFDYDVAEFPDIAWYSRVVDYLQVDKVVLTYIDGTTETLTNVDSKYRDMSLQNPPFVQQLAQYQAVYNYQDYLNCNPDLATQFGANQKALFEHFVTQGMKEGRQGSAEFNLNAYKANNPDLVAMFGDDNVKYYEHFISSGRAEGRVAV
;
A
#
# COMPACT_ATOMS: atom_id res chain seq x y z
N MET A 1 24.14 -8.16 -37.63
CA MET A 1 23.93 -8.92 -36.38
C MET A 1 22.55 -8.58 -35.83
N LYS A 2 21.71 -9.60 -35.67
CA LYS A 2 20.32 -9.52 -35.19
C LYS A 2 20.31 -9.13 -33.71
N LYS A 3 19.58 -8.09 -33.31
CA LYS A 3 18.94 -8.00 -31.98
C LYS A 3 17.64 -7.19 -32.09
N LYS A 4 16.58 -7.87 -31.66
CA LYS A 4 15.16 -7.48 -31.73
C LYS A 4 14.90 -6.29 -30.80
N PHE A 5 14.29 -5.22 -31.30
CA PHE A 5 13.63 -4.22 -30.46
C PHE A 5 12.23 -4.74 -30.15
N ALA A 6 11.99 -5.10 -28.89
CA ALA A 6 10.64 -5.33 -28.38
C ALA A 6 10.07 -3.96 -27.98
N ALA A 7 9.02 -3.54 -28.69
CA ALA A 7 8.23 -2.38 -28.34
C ALA A 7 7.47 -2.69 -27.05
N ILE A 8 7.71 -1.91 -25.99
CA ILE A 8 6.85 -1.86 -24.82
C ILE A 8 5.82 -0.77 -25.11
N LEU A 9 4.65 -1.20 -25.55
CA LEU A 9 3.46 -0.37 -25.66
C LEU A 9 2.85 -0.26 -24.24
N CYS A 10 3.21 0.78 -23.49
CA CYS A 10 2.48 1.14 -22.27
C CYS A 10 1.22 1.91 -22.68
N THR A 11 0.15 1.18 -22.99
CA THR A 11 -1.16 1.79 -23.21
C THR A 11 -1.77 2.11 -21.86
N PHE A 12 -1.77 3.40 -21.51
CA PHE A 12 -2.70 3.99 -20.56
C PHE A 12 -4.13 3.70 -21.02
N ALA A 13 -4.90 3.03 -20.18
CA ALA A 13 -6.35 3.01 -20.27
C ALA A 13 -6.92 3.64 -18.99
N LEU A 14 -6.91 4.98 -18.98
CA LEU A 14 -7.78 5.75 -18.11
C LEU A 14 -9.14 5.81 -18.83
N LEU A 15 -10.02 4.87 -18.50
CA LEU A 15 -11.44 5.01 -18.82
C LEU A 15 -12.26 4.42 -17.67
N ALA A 16 -13.00 5.32 -17.04
CA ALA A 16 -13.98 5.00 -16.02
C ALA A 16 -14.97 3.97 -16.52
N THR A 17 -14.91 2.78 -15.94
CA THR A 17 -16.04 1.85 -15.86
C THR A 17 -16.07 1.27 -14.47
N CYS A 18 -17.15 1.54 -13.73
CA CYS A 18 -17.57 0.80 -12.54
C CYS A 18 -17.65 -0.70 -12.87
N LEU A 19 -16.53 -1.39 -12.72
CA LEU A 19 -16.48 -2.83 -12.67
C LEU A 19 -15.65 -3.16 -11.43
N CYS A 20 -16.33 -3.61 -10.38
CA CYS A 20 -15.69 -4.31 -9.27
C CYS A 20 -14.95 -5.51 -9.87
N PHE A 21 -13.69 -5.36 -10.22
CA PHE A 21 -12.89 -6.45 -10.74
C PHE A 21 -12.58 -7.38 -9.56
N SER A 22 -13.31 -8.49 -9.46
CA SER A 22 -12.86 -9.65 -8.71
C SER A 22 -11.69 -10.28 -9.47
N ALA A 23 -10.50 -9.76 -9.23
CA ALA A 23 -9.28 -10.28 -9.81
C ALA A 23 -8.96 -11.65 -9.18
N PHE A 24 -9.37 -12.73 -9.84
CA PHE A 24 -8.83 -14.06 -9.56
C PHE A 24 -7.39 -14.13 -10.06
N ALA A 25 -6.44 -13.88 -9.17
CA ALA A 25 -5.04 -14.19 -9.44
C ALA A 25 -4.87 -15.72 -9.34
N ALA A 26 -4.70 -16.38 -10.49
CA ALA A 26 -4.38 -17.81 -10.54
C ALA A 26 -3.14 -18.09 -9.66
N GLY A 27 -3.28 -19.00 -8.69
CA GLY A 27 -2.19 -19.42 -7.80
C GLY A 27 -2.25 -18.87 -6.36
N LYS A 28 -3.20 -18.01 -6.00
CA LYS A 28 -3.43 -17.62 -4.59
C LYS A 28 -4.26 -18.66 -3.83
N PRO A 29 -3.98 -18.88 -2.53
CA PRO A 29 -4.88 -19.63 -1.66
C PRO A 29 -6.29 -19.02 -1.63
N SER A 30 -7.32 -19.86 -1.53
CA SER A 30 -8.74 -19.44 -1.44
C SER A 30 -9.01 -18.45 -0.30
N ILE A 31 -8.22 -18.54 0.77
CA ILE A 31 -8.17 -17.57 1.87
C ILE A 31 -6.71 -17.45 2.32
N GLU A 32 -6.29 -16.25 2.65
CA GLU A 32 -4.94 -15.94 3.15
C GLU A 32 -5.04 -15.27 4.52
N LEU A 33 -4.17 -15.64 5.44
CA LEU A 33 -3.97 -14.97 6.72
C LEU A 33 -3.15 -13.71 6.49
N MET A 34 -3.73 -12.57 6.84
CA MET A 34 -3.10 -11.26 6.68
C MET A 34 -2.47 -10.77 7.99
N SER A 35 -3.02 -11.16 9.13
CA SER A 35 -2.42 -10.95 10.45
C SER A 35 -3.14 -11.78 11.52
N LEU A 36 -2.46 -12.03 12.64
CA LEU A 36 -3.00 -12.73 13.80
C LEU A 36 -2.64 -11.97 15.06
N TYR A 37 -3.65 -11.47 15.76
CA TYR A 37 -3.51 -10.78 17.04
C TYR A 37 -4.05 -11.62 18.18
N ALA A 38 -3.53 -11.39 19.38
CA ALA A 38 -4.15 -11.84 20.61
C ALA A 38 -3.73 -10.91 21.75
N THR A 39 -4.48 -10.93 22.85
CA THR A 39 -4.11 -10.21 24.06
C THR A 39 -3.22 -11.07 24.94
N TRP A 40 -2.05 -10.54 25.30
CA TRP A 40 -1.03 -11.24 26.07
C TRP A 40 -1.06 -10.82 27.54
N ASN A 41 -1.11 -11.80 28.44
CA ASN A 41 -0.98 -11.61 29.88
C ASN A 41 0.01 -12.65 30.44
N SER A 42 0.52 -12.41 31.65
CA SER A 42 1.54 -13.22 32.34
C SER A 42 1.24 -14.73 32.44
N ASN A 43 -0.02 -15.14 32.34
CA ASN A 43 -0.44 -16.54 32.51
C ASN A 43 -1.40 -17.04 31.43
N ARG A 44 -1.70 -16.22 30.42
CA ARG A 44 -2.58 -16.61 29.32
C ARG A 44 -2.44 -15.71 28.09
N VAL A 45 -2.79 -16.28 26.95
CA VAL A 45 -3.03 -15.54 25.70
C VAL A 45 -4.48 -15.74 25.33
N TYR A 46 -5.21 -14.67 25.02
CA TYR A 46 -6.66 -14.73 24.87
C TYR A 46 -7.21 -13.71 23.86
N ALA A 47 -8.48 -13.87 23.52
CA ALA A 47 -9.19 -13.04 22.54
C ALA A 47 -8.43 -12.90 21.21
N PRO A 48 -8.07 -14.01 20.54
CA PRO A 48 -7.40 -13.93 19.26
C PRO A 48 -8.29 -13.27 18.20
N LYS A 49 -7.67 -12.48 17.33
CA LYS A 49 -8.30 -11.85 16.17
C LYS A 49 -7.56 -12.27 14.91
N ILE A 50 -8.29 -12.76 13.93
CA ILE A 50 -7.74 -13.24 12.66
C ILE A 50 -8.10 -12.22 11.58
N CYS A 51 -7.09 -11.59 11.01
CA CYS A 51 -7.23 -10.76 9.82
C CYS A 51 -6.96 -11.65 8.62
N PHE A 52 -7.87 -11.70 7.66
CA PHE A 52 -7.73 -12.58 6.50
C PHE A 52 -8.25 -11.90 5.23
N ARG A 53 -7.86 -12.45 4.09
CA ARG A 53 -8.32 -12.05 2.78
C ARG A 53 -8.88 -13.26 2.05
N VAL A 54 -10.11 -13.14 1.56
CA VAL A 54 -10.73 -14.19 0.75
C VAL A 54 -10.42 -13.96 -0.72
N ASN A 55 -9.87 -14.95 -1.39
CA ASN A 55 -9.63 -14.96 -2.85
C ASN A 55 -10.47 -16.02 -3.58
N SER A 56 -11.30 -16.78 -2.85
CA SER A 56 -12.10 -17.88 -3.35
C SER A 56 -13.23 -17.42 -4.27
N ALA A 57 -13.35 -18.05 -5.45
CA ALA A 57 -14.49 -17.85 -6.34
C ALA A 57 -15.81 -18.36 -5.76
N LYS A 58 -15.75 -19.29 -4.82
CA LYS A 58 -16.89 -19.82 -4.10
C LYS A 58 -17.09 -19.07 -2.79
N THR A 59 -18.33 -18.71 -2.48
CA THR A 59 -18.70 -18.19 -1.16
C THR A 59 -18.44 -19.24 -0.07
N ILE A 60 -17.65 -18.86 0.93
CA ILE A 60 -17.30 -19.71 2.06
C ILE A 60 -18.41 -19.58 3.11
N LYS A 61 -18.90 -20.72 3.59
CA LYS A 61 -19.90 -20.82 4.67
C LYS A 61 -19.25 -20.83 6.04
N TYR A 62 -18.16 -21.59 6.20
CA TYR A 62 -17.38 -21.67 7.44
C TYR A 62 -15.89 -21.66 7.12
N ALA A 63 -15.12 -20.92 7.91
CA ALA A 63 -13.67 -21.03 7.95
C ALA A 63 -13.25 -21.51 9.34
N ASP A 64 -12.83 -22.78 9.41
CA ASP A 64 -12.37 -23.41 10.64
C ASP A 64 -10.86 -23.27 10.76
N TRP A 65 -10.41 -22.29 11.54
CA TRP A 65 -9.00 -22.00 11.79
C TRP A 65 -8.48 -22.87 12.93
N TYR A 66 -7.38 -23.60 12.69
CA TYR A 66 -6.71 -24.40 13.70
C TYR A 66 -5.44 -23.68 14.13
N ILE A 67 -5.45 -23.17 15.36
CA ILE A 67 -4.36 -22.36 15.91
C ILE A 67 -3.72 -23.10 17.08
N THR A 68 -2.40 -23.24 17.04
CA THR A 68 -1.62 -23.85 18.11
C THR A 68 -0.75 -22.82 18.82
N ALA A 69 -0.73 -22.90 20.15
CA ALA A 69 0.17 -22.12 20.99
C ALA A 69 1.48 -22.88 21.27
N TYR A 70 2.60 -22.19 21.08
CA TYR A 70 3.94 -22.73 21.23
C TYR A 70 4.73 -21.96 22.28
N ASN A 71 5.71 -22.64 22.89
CA ASN A 71 6.69 -22.01 23.77
C ASN A 71 7.92 -21.51 23.00
N ARG A 72 8.83 -20.82 23.71
CA ARG A 72 10.03 -20.20 23.12
C ARG A 72 11.03 -21.19 22.50
N VAL A 73 10.90 -22.49 22.81
CA VAL A 73 11.75 -23.54 22.21
C VAL A 73 11.04 -24.30 21.09
N GLY A 74 9.82 -23.89 20.72
CA GLY A 74 9.05 -24.45 19.61
C GLY A 74 8.21 -25.67 19.97
N ASP A 75 8.11 -26.04 21.25
CA ASP A 75 7.21 -27.10 21.68
C ASP A 75 5.80 -26.56 21.87
N ARG A 76 4.81 -27.40 21.57
CA ARG A 76 3.41 -27.11 21.91
C ARG A 76 3.28 -26.97 23.42
N ILE A 77 2.55 -25.95 23.86
CA ILE A 77 2.29 -25.78 25.30
C ILE A 77 1.47 -26.95 25.86
N SER A 78 1.62 -27.24 27.15
CA SER A 78 0.62 -28.01 27.89
C SER A 78 -0.47 -27.03 28.37
N ASP A 79 -1.58 -26.93 27.63
CA ASP A 79 -2.81 -26.30 28.15
C ASP A 79 -3.68 -27.42 28.72
N ASP A 80 -3.75 -27.49 30.05
CA ASP A 80 -4.40 -28.57 30.79
C ASP A 80 -5.94 -28.55 30.68
N VAL A 81 -6.53 -27.50 30.08
CA VAL A 81 -7.99 -27.34 30.00
C VAL A 81 -8.53 -27.81 28.65
N LEU A 82 -7.95 -27.35 27.54
CA LEU A 82 -8.47 -27.59 26.18
C LEU A 82 -7.38 -27.99 25.17
N GLY A 83 -6.12 -28.12 25.59
CA GLY A 83 -5.00 -28.43 24.71
C GLY A 83 -4.42 -27.22 23.96
N ALA A 84 -3.21 -27.44 23.42
CA ALA A 84 -2.44 -26.40 22.73
C ALA A 84 -3.09 -25.89 21.44
N THR A 85 -3.83 -26.76 20.74
CA THR A 85 -4.49 -26.45 19.47
C THR A 85 -5.96 -26.19 19.72
N LYS A 86 -6.46 -25.06 19.22
CA LYS A 86 -7.89 -24.70 19.29
C LYS A 86 -8.45 -24.49 17.89
N LYS A 87 -9.72 -24.86 17.73
CA LYS A 87 -10.50 -24.65 16.51
C LYS A 87 -11.35 -23.39 16.68
N LEU A 88 -11.14 -22.40 15.81
CA LEU A 88 -11.84 -21.11 15.79
C LEU A 88 -12.67 -21.06 14.51
N THR A 89 -14.00 -21.06 14.64
CA THR A 89 -14.91 -21.10 13.48
C THR A 89 -15.45 -19.73 13.17
N GLU A 90 -15.02 -19.16 12.04
CA GLU A 90 -15.65 -17.97 11.47
C GLU A 90 -16.84 -18.38 10.61
N ILE A 91 -17.97 -17.68 10.77
CA ILE A 91 -19.23 -17.99 10.11
C ILE A 91 -19.47 -16.98 8.99
N GLY A 92 -19.65 -17.49 7.77
CA GLY A 92 -19.93 -16.69 6.58
C GLY A 92 -21.37 -16.18 6.49
N PRO A 93 -21.76 -15.67 5.31
CA PRO A 93 -21.07 -15.83 4.02
C PRO A 93 -19.80 -14.97 3.92
N LEU A 94 -18.64 -15.61 3.70
CA LEU A 94 -17.40 -14.92 3.39
C LEU A 94 -17.21 -14.92 1.87
N THR A 95 -17.18 -13.72 1.29
CA THR A 95 -17.06 -13.49 -0.16
C THR A 95 -15.67 -13.03 -0.52
N THR A 96 -15.28 -13.23 -1.79
CA THR A 96 -14.02 -12.69 -2.32
C THR A 96 -13.88 -11.20 -2.02
N PHE A 97 -12.68 -10.80 -1.62
CA PHE A 97 -12.29 -9.41 -1.46
C PHE A 97 -12.62 -8.62 -2.72
N SER A 98 -13.32 -7.51 -2.55
CA SER A 98 -13.73 -6.63 -3.65
C SER A 98 -13.16 -5.24 -3.43
N LEU A 99 -12.22 -4.84 -4.29
CA LEU A 99 -11.65 -3.51 -4.28
C LEU A 99 -12.64 -2.49 -4.86
N GLN A 100 -13.02 -1.50 -4.07
CA GLN A 100 -13.78 -0.34 -4.44
C GLN A 100 -12.81 0.82 -4.61
N ARG A 101 -12.55 1.22 -5.85
CA ARG A 101 -11.57 2.29 -6.16
C ARG A 101 -12.03 3.68 -5.70
N SER A 102 -13.32 3.89 -5.50
CA SER A 102 -13.85 5.13 -4.89
C SER A 102 -14.63 4.75 -3.66
N SER A 103 -14.30 5.37 -2.53
CA SER A 103 -15.02 5.22 -1.29
C SER A 103 -16.28 6.09 -1.30
N GLU A 104 -17.38 5.49 -0.84
CA GLU A 104 -18.67 6.15 -0.58
C GLU A 104 -18.68 6.89 0.76
N TYR A 105 -17.62 6.75 1.57
CA TYR A 105 -17.51 7.45 2.85
C TYR A 105 -17.36 8.97 2.64
N PRO A 106 -17.88 9.79 3.58
CA PRO A 106 -17.74 11.23 3.48
C PRO A 106 -16.28 11.67 3.55
N LEU A 107 -15.99 12.80 2.90
CA LEU A 107 -14.70 13.46 3.00
C LEU A 107 -14.54 14.06 4.41
N GLU A 108 -13.50 13.64 5.11
CA GLU A 108 -13.05 14.12 6.42
C GLU A 108 -11.89 15.13 6.23
N THR A 109 -11.64 15.94 7.27
CA THR A 109 -10.55 16.92 7.30
C THR A 109 -9.60 16.64 8.46
N GLN A 110 -8.31 16.50 8.17
CA GLN A 110 -7.23 16.44 9.15
C GLN A 110 -6.77 17.86 9.49
N TYR A 111 -7.31 18.42 10.58
CA TYR A 111 -7.07 19.81 10.97
C TYR A 111 -5.59 20.14 11.30
N ASP A 112 -4.82 19.14 11.74
CA ASP A 112 -3.40 19.30 12.07
C ASP A 112 -2.47 19.29 10.83
N ALA A 113 -2.99 18.91 9.66
CA ALA A 113 -2.23 18.97 8.41
C ALA A 113 -2.20 20.42 7.87
N SER A 114 -1.13 20.79 7.14
CA SER A 114 -1.08 22.06 6.42
C SER A 114 -2.20 22.16 5.39
N GLU A 115 -2.66 23.37 5.06
CA GLU A 115 -3.69 23.61 4.03
C GLU A 115 -3.33 22.95 2.70
N ASP A 116 -2.06 23.04 2.30
CA ASP A 116 -1.56 22.47 1.04
C ASP A 116 -1.20 20.96 1.15
N SER A 117 -1.50 20.30 2.27
CA SER A 117 -1.19 18.86 2.41
C SER A 117 -2.11 18.02 1.53
N PRO A 118 -1.57 17.08 0.73
CA PRO A 118 -2.40 16.17 -0.06
C PRO A 118 -3.23 15.20 0.80
N PHE A 119 -2.91 15.12 2.11
CA PHE A 119 -3.61 14.28 3.08
C PHE A 119 -4.58 15.07 3.97
N ARG A 120 -4.72 16.38 3.75
CA ARG A 120 -5.62 17.22 4.57
C ARG A 120 -7.07 16.76 4.46
N HIS A 121 -7.50 16.44 3.25
CA HIS A 121 -8.83 15.92 2.99
C HIS A 121 -8.75 14.46 2.60
N TYR A 122 -9.50 13.60 3.28
CA TYR A 122 -9.43 12.17 3.08
C TYR A 122 -10.76 11.49 3.33
N LYS A 123 -10.97 10.32 2.72
CA LYS A 123 -12.07 9.41 2.99
C LYS A 123 -11.51 8.18 3.70
N ARG A 124 -12.26 7.60 4.62
CA ARG A 124 -11.98 6.25 5.09
C ARG A 124 -12.21 5.26 3.95
N ALA A 125 -11.35 4.26 3.85
CA ALA A 125 -11.62 3.09 3.03
C ALA A 125 -12.03 1.92 3.95
N PRO A 126 -12.92 1.02 3.51
CA PRO A 126 -13.31 -0.17 4.28
C PRO A 126 -12.20 -1.24 4.26
N TYR A 127 -10.95 -0.82 4.36
CA TYR A 127 -9.80 -1.68 4.18
C TYR A 127 -8.73 -1.42 5.23
N LYS A 128 -7.98 -2.47 5.49
CA LYS A 128 -6.76 -2.45 6.29
C LYS A 128 -5.61 -3.07 5.51
N ILE A 129 -4.40 -2.83 5.97
CA ILE A 129 -3.18 -3.44 5.45
C ILE A 129 -2.24 -3.79 6.61
N ALA A 130 -1.52 -4.90 6.50
CA ALA A 130 -0.52 -5.29 7.48
C ALA A 130 0.82 -4.61 7.18
N ILE A 131 1.48 -4.07 8.20
CA ILE A 131 2.77 -3.38 8.11
C ILE A 131 3.61 -3.80 9.32
N GLY A 132 4.65 -4.60 9.08
CA GLY A 132 5.35 -5.28 10.18
C GLY A 132 4.38 -6.12 11.00
N ASP A 133 4.39 -5.96 12.32
CA ASP A 133 3.47 -6.66 13.23
C ASP A 133 2.10 -5.96 13.39
N ASP A 134 1.96 -4.76 12.83
CA ASP A 134 0.77 -3.92 13.01
C ASP A 134 -0.18 -3.99 11.81
N VAL A 135 -1.43 -3.60 12.04
CA VAL A 135 -2.43 -3.46 10.99
C VAL A 135 -2.95 -2.03 10.99
N CYS A 136 -2.82 -1.38 9.84
CA CYS A 136 -3.15 0.01 9.65
C CYS A 136 -4.44 0.17 8.84
N TRP A 137 -5.18 1.23 9.16
CA TRP A 137 -6.31 1.68 8.34
C TRP A 137 -5.82 2.25 7.01
N VAL A 138 -6.56 1.96 5.95
CA VAL A 138 -6.36 2.54 4.64
C VAL A 138 -7.31 3.72 4.44
N PHE A 139 -6.80 4.78 3.83
CA PHE A 139 -7.53 5.99 3.51
C PHE A 139 -7.43 6.27 2.00
N GLN A 140 -8.26 7.20 1.55
CA GLN A 140 -8.19 7.75 0.19
C GLN A 140 -8.14 9.26 0.25
N ASP A 141 -7.36 9.90 -0.61
CA ASP A 141 -7.39 11.36 -0.73
C ASP A 141 -8.62 11.83 -1.52
N GLU A 142 -8.72 13.15 -1.76
CA GLU A 142 -9.82 13.73 -2.52
C GLU A 142 -9.89 13.25 -3.99
N TYR A 143 -8.82 12.60 -4.49
CA TYR A 143 -8.71 12.04 -5.84
C TYR A 143 -8.75 10.50 -5.86
N ASP A 144 -9.22 9.90 -4.76
CA ASP A 144 -9.37 8.45 -4.59
C ASP A 144 -8.04 7.66 -4.61
N ASN A 145 -6.89 8.33 -4.41
CA ASN A 145 -5.61 7.63 -4.27
C ASN A 145 -5.50 6.99 -2.89
N PHE A 146 -5.21 5.69 -2.82
CA PHE A 146 -5.05 4.99 -1.56
C PHE A 146 -3.76 5.34 -0.84
N PHE A 147 -3.85 5.60 0.46
CA PHE A 147 -2.71 5.85 1.33
C PHE A 147 -2.92 5.28 2.73
N VAL A 148 -1.84 5.19 3.48
CA VAL A 148 -1.81 4.85 4.90
C VAL A 148 -0.99 5.86 5.67
N CYS A 149 -1.30 6.03 6.95
CA CYS A 149 -0.49 6.82 7.88
C CYS A 149 -0.14 5.93 9.07
N PRO A 150 1.01 5.22 9.05
CA PRO A 150 1.33 4.18 10.03
C PRO A 150 1.32 4.65 11.49
N SER A 151 1.73 5.88 11.77
CA SER A 151 1.69 6.49 13.13
C SER A 151 0.35 7.15 13.49
N GLY A 152 -0.68 6.97 12.66
CA GLY A 152 -2.07 7.35 12.94
C GLY A 152 -2.42 8.82 12.78
N ASN A 153 -1.49 9.76 13.02
CA ASN A 153 -1.86 11.19 13.09
C ASN A 153 -0.93 12.17 12.32
N SER A 154 0.18 11.70 11.74
CA SER A 154 1.15 12.59 11.07
C SER A 154 1.02 12.51 9.55
N SER A 155 0.58 13.60 8.92
CA SER A 155 0.54 13.73 7.46
C SER A 155 1.93 13.60 6.81
N ASN A 156 3.00 13.87 7.57
CA ASN A 156 4.39 13.72 7.11
C ASN A 156 4.84 12.26 6.96
N GLU A 157 4.12 11.33 7.60
CA GLU A 157 4.44 9.91 7.57
C GLU A 157 3.50 9.12 6.66
N CYS A 158 2.55 9.81 6.00
CA CYS A 158 1.62 9.14 5.12
C CYS A 158 2.30 8.70 3.82
N VAL A 159 1.92 7.50 3.38
CA VAL A 159 2.50 6.79 2.24
C VAL A 159 1.37 6.44 1.29
N TYR A 160 1.48 6.87 0.03
CA TYR A 160 0.62 6.36 -1.03
C TYR A 160 0.99 4.91 -1.36
N LEU A 161 -0.02 4.05 -1.41
CA LEU A 161 0.16 2.63 -1.71
C LEU A 161 0.47 2.43 -3.19
N SER A 162 1.33 1.46 -3.47
CA SER A 162 1.57 0.94 -4.81
C SER A 162 0.39 0.10 -5.30
N GLU A 163 0.29 -0.10 -6.62
CA GLU A 163 -0.75 -0.96 -7.20
C GLU A 163 -0.65 -2.41 -6.72
N ASP A 164 0.57 -2.92 -6.46
CA ASP A 164 0.74 -4.28 -5.91
C ASP A 164 0.13 -4.39 -4.50
N GLU A 165 0.37 -3.39 -3.65
CA GLU A 165 -0.16 -3.34 -2.28
C GLU A 165 -1.68 -3.19 -2.29
N ILE A 166 -2.21 -2.32 -3.14
CA ILE A 166 -3.66 -2.11 -3.28
C ILE A 166 -4.34 -3.41 -3.71
N VAL A 167 -3.80 -4.08 -4.73
CA VAL A 167 -4.42 -5.25 -5.32
C VAL A 167 -4.18 -6.51 -4.48
N ASN A 168 -3.08 -6.62 -3.74
CA ASN A 168 -2.67 -7.88 -3.12
C ASN A 168 -2.50 -7.85 -1.60
N ALA A 169 -2.23 -6.70 -0.98
CA ALA A 169 -1.94 -6.59 0.45
C ALA A 169 -3.11 -6.06 1.28
N MET A 170 -4.00 -5.24 0.70
CA MET A 170 -5.20 -4.76 1.39
C MET A 170 -6.17 -5.91 1.70
N PHE A 171 -6.94 -5.79 2.77
CA PHE A 171 -8.00 -6.72 3.11
C PHE A 171 -9.16 -5.97 3.77
N ASP A 172 -10.34 -6.59 3.83
CA ASP A 172 -11.53 -5.97 4.42
C ASP A 172 -11.27 -5.61 5.89
N TYR A 173 -11.81 -4.48 6.34
CA TYR A 173 -11.51 -3.99 7.68
C TYR A 173 -12.06 -4.87 8.81
N ASP A 174 -13.10 -5.66 8.51
CA ASP A 174 -13.71 -6.62 9.41
C ASP A 174 -12.74 -7.75 9.71
N VAL A 175 -12.64 -8.12 10.99
CA VAL A 175 -11.72 -9.14 11.48
C VAL A 175 -12.53 -10.22 12.20
N ALA A 176 -12.11 -11.48 12.09
CA ALA A 176 -12.73 -12.55 12.86
C ALA A 176 -12.24 -12.47 14.31
N GLU A 177 -13.14 -12.16 15.24
CA GLU A 177 -12.82 -12.00 16.66
C GLU A 177 -13.35 -13.18 17.49
N PHE A 178 -12.51 -13.71 18.37
CA PHE A 178 -12.85 -14.84 19.22
C PHE A 178 -12.63 -14.51 20.70
N PRO A 179 -13.43 -13.60 21.28
CA PRO A 179 -13.18 -13.06 22.63
C PRO A 179 -13.16 -14.12 23.74
N ASP A 180 -13.90 -15.22 23.54
CA ASP A 180 -14.03 -16.30 24.53
C ASP A 180 -12.93 -17.37 24.44
N ILE A 181 -11.99 -17.24 23.51
CA ILE A 181 -10.89 -18.19 23.33
C ILE A 181 -9.67 -17.75 24.13
N ALA A 182 -9.09 -18.67 24.90
CA ALA A 182 -7.87 -18.45 25.66
C ALA A 182 -7.02 -19.72 25.79
N TRP A 183 -5.69 -19.55 25.77
CA TRP A 183 -4.68 -20.53 26.14
C TRP A 183 -4.09 -20.16 27.50
N TYR A 184 -4.18 -21.07 28.48
CA TYR A 184 -3.72 -20.80 29.84
C TYR A 184 -2.35 -21.43 30.08
N SER A 185 -1.30 -20.63 29.92
CA SER A 185 0.07 -21.04 30.21
C SER A 185 0.97 -19.83 30.41
N ARG A 186 2.01 -19.97 31.24
CA ARG A 186 3.05 -18.94 31.47
C ARG A 186 4.18 -19.01 30.45
N VAL A 187 4.20 -20.03 29.62
CA VAL A 187 5.28 -20.29 28.66
C VAL A 187 4.84 -20.12 27.21
N VAL A 188 3.66 -19.55 26.95
CA VAL A 188 3.26 -19.20 25.58
C VAL A 188 4.21 -18.11 25.08
N ASP A 189 4.75 -18.32 23.88
CA ASP A 189 5.69 -17.40 23.23
C ASP A 189 5.12 -16.89 21.89
N TYR A 190 4.51 -17.77 21.10
CA TYR A 190 3.82 -17.39 19.87
C TYR A 190 2.61 -18.29 19.58
N LEU A 191 1.73 -17.78 18.72
CA LEU A 191 0.62 -18.52 18.14
C LEU A 191 0.91 -18.77 16.67
N GLN A 192 0.53 -19.94 16.17
CA GLN A 192 0.66 -20.27 14.75
C GLN A 192 -0.64 -20.89 14.25
N VAL A 193 -1.06 -20.47 13.06
CA VAL A 193 -2.15 -21.11 12.33
C VAL A 193 -1.58 -22.33 11.60
N ASP A 194 -1.96 -23.53 12.02
CA ASP A 194 -1.46 -24.76 11.40
C ASP A 194 -2.19 -25.07 10.08
N LYS A 195 -3.49 -24.76 10.03
CA LYS A 195 -4.34 -24.92 8.85
C LYS A 195 -5.66 -24.17 9.00
N VAL A 196 -6.34 -23.98 7.88
CA VAL A 196 -7.76 -23.62 7.83
C VAL A 196 -8.51 -24.67 7.00
N VAL A 197 -9.69 -25.05 7.48
CA VAL A 197 -10.63 -25.89 6.72
C VAL A 197 -11.80 -25.03 6.29
N LEU A 198 -11.97 -24.86 4.99
CA LEU A 198 -13.08 -24.13 4.40
C LEU A 198 -14.22 -25.09 4.13
N THR A 199 -15.43 -24.67 4.47
CA THR A 199 -16.68 -25.30 3.99
C THR A 199 -17.42 -24.27 3.15
N TYR A 200 -17.70 -24.60 1.90
CA TYR A 200 -18.43 -23.71 0.99
C TYR A 200 -19.94 -23.85 1.11
N ILE A 201 -20.69 -22.89 0.57
CA ILE A 201 -22.17 -22.92 0.58
C ILE A 201 -22.73 -24.18 -0.11
N ASP A 202 -22.02 -24.71 -1.13
CA ASP A 202 -22.39 -25.95 -1.83
C ASP A 202 -22.08 -27.24 -1.04
N GLY A 203 -21.50 -27.13 0.16
CA GLY A 203 -21.11 -28.24 1.02
C GLY A 203 -19.76 -28.87 0.72
N THR A 204 -19.06 -28.44 -0.34
CA THR A 204 -17.69 -28.87 -0.61
C THR A 204 -16.71 -28.28 0.42
N THR A 205 -15.56 -28.92 0.59
CA THR A 205 -14.54 -28.49 1.55
C THR A 205 -13.17 -28.36 0.90
N GLU A 206 -12.34 -27.49 1.46
CA GLU A 206 -10.93 -27.32 1.13
C GLU A 206 -10.12 -27.23 2.42
N THR A 207 -8.91 -27.79 2.44
CA THR A 207 -7.97 -27.64 3.56
C THR A 207 -6.70 -26.99 3.08
N LEU A 208 -6.31 -25.88 3.72
CA LEU A 208 -5.09 -25.15 3.42
C LEU A 208 -4.16 -25.19 4.64
N THR A 209 -2.89 -25.54 4.45
CA THR A 209 -1.88 -25.61 5.52
C THR A 209 -0.86 -24.48 5.47
N ASN A 210 -0.75 -23.79 4.32
CA ASN A 210 0.15 -22.64 4.13
C ASN A 210 -0.72 -21.42 3.85
N VAL A 211 -1.30 -20.86 4.91
CA VAL A 211 -2.26 -19.76 4.79
C VAL A 211 -1.63 -18.39 4.94
N ASP A 212 -0.42 -18.28 5.48
CA ASP A 212 0.27 -17.00 5.64
C ASP A 212 0.43 -16.30 4.29
N SER A 213 -0.12 -15.09 4.22
CA SER A 213 0.11 -14.19 3.10
C SER A 213 1.57 -13.75 3.08
N LYS A 214 2.17 -13.67 1.89
CA LYS A 214 3.48 -13.03 1.73
C LYS A 214 3.47 -11.53 2.11
N TYR A 215 2.29 -10.93 2.25
CA TYR A 215 2.09 -9.55 2.66
C TYR A 215 1.85 -9.38 4.17
N ARG A 216 1.82 -10.46 4.95
CA ARG A 216 1.56 -10.40 6.39
C ARG A 216 2.60 -9.60 7.15
N ASP A 217 3.88 -9.78 6.82
CA ASP A 217 5.01 -9.11 7.47
C ASP A 217 5.70 -8.12 6.51
N MET A 218 4.92 -7.48 5.63
CA MET A 218 5.48 -6.61 4.61
C MET A 218 5.98 -5.28 5.16
N SER A 219 6.89 -4.67 4.40
CA SER A 219 7.20 -3.24 4.48
C SER A 219 6.62 -2.53 3.27
N LEU A 220 6.20 -1.29 3.45
CA LEU A 220 5.68 -0.47 2.36
C LEU A 220 6.74 -0.28 1.27
N GLN A 221 6.35 -0.40 0.00
CA GLN A 221 7.24 -0.22 -1.15
C GLN A 221 7.70 1.22 -1.30
N ASN A 222 6.79 2.16 -1.03
CA ASN A 222 7.04 3.58 -1.15
C ASN A 222 7.46 4.17 0.21
N PRO A 223 8.41 5.13 0.25
CA PRO A 223 8.65 5.93 1.44
C PRO A 223 7.52 6.97 1.63
N PRO A 224 7.47 7.65 2.78
CA PRO A 224 6.53 8.75 3.01
C PRO A 224 6.54 9.76 1.87
N PHE A 225 5.35 10.21 1.45
CA PHE A 225 5.23 11.05 0.25
C PHE A 225 6.04 12.35 0.35
N VAL A 226 6.09 12.95 1.55
CA VAL A 226 6.92 14.12 1.83
C VAL A 226 8.40 13.85 1.58
N GLN A 227 8.91 12.64 1.91
CA GLN A 227 10.29 12.27 1.61
C GLN A 227 10.53 12.12 0.11
N GLN A 228 9.55 11.63 -0.65
CA GLN A 228 9.66 11.56 -2.11
C GLN A 228 9.74 12.96 -2.73
N LEU A 229 8.87 13.88 -2.30
CA LEU A 229 8.90 15.28 -2.76
C LEU A 229 10.21 15.98 -2.41
N ALA A 230 10.76 15.74 -1.21
CA ALA A 230 12.01 16.34 -0.75
C ALA A 230 13.21 16.01 -1.66
N GLN A 231 13.19 14.87 -2.36
CA GLN A 231 14.24 14.50 -3.33
C GLN A 231 14.25 15.41 -4.56
N TYR A 232 13.10 16.00 -4.91
CA TYR A 232 12.93 16.81 -6.13
C TYR A 232 12.67 18.29 -5.84
N GLN A 233 12.70 18.71 -4.57
CA GLN A 233 12.33 20.08 -4.15
C GLN A 233 13.10 21.21 -4.87
N ALA A 234 14.29 20.93 -5.42
CA ALA A 234 15.08 21.90 -6.17
C ALA A 234 14.55 22.15 -7.59
N VAL A 235 13.74 21.25 -8.12
CA VAL A 235 13.24 21.30 -9.51
C VAL A 235 11.73 21.09 -9.61
N TYR A 236 11.06 20.78 -8.51
CA TYR A 236 9.64 20.46 -8.47
C TYR A 236 8.95 21.15 -7.30
N ASN A 237 7.89 21.89 -7.63
CA ASN A 237 6.87 22.37 -6.71
C ASN A 237 5.52 22.14 -7.40
N TYR A 238 4.54 21.52 -6.73
CA TYR A 238 3.30 21.12 -7.40
C TYR A 238 2.50 22.32 -7.94
N GLN A 239 2.51 23.47 -7.24
CA GLN A 239 1.81 24.69 -7.66
C GLN A 239 2.50 25.29 -8.89
N ASP A 240 3.83 25.39 -8.88
CA ASP A 240 4.61 25.84 -10.04
C ASP A 240 4.40 24.92 -11.23
N TYR A 241 4.43 23.60 -11.00
CA TYR A 241 4.27 22.62 -12.06
C TYR A 241 2.88 22.71 -12.70
N LEU A 242 1.85 22.92 -11.89
CA LEU A 242 0.49 23.15 -12.38
C LEU A 242 0.39 24.46 -13.19
N ASN A 243 0.99 25.54 -12.69
CA ASN A 243 0.95 26.87 -13.31
C ASN A 243 1.70 26.91 -14.64
N CYS A 244 2.87 26.27 -14.72
CA CYS A 244 3.69 26.24 -15.93
C CYS A 244 3.16 25.27 -17.00
N ASN A 245 2.27 24.33 -16.64
CA ASN A 245 1.78 23.27 -17.53
C ASN A 245 0.24 23.18 -17.49
N PRO A 246 -0.48 24.11 -18.15
CA PRO A 246 -1.96 24.20 -18.09
C PRO A 246 -2.68 22.95 -18.64
N ASP A 247 -2.03 22.18 -19.49
CA ASP A 247 -2.53 20.89 -19.98
C ASP A 247 -2.68 19.88 -18.84
N LEU A 248 -1.72 19.84 -17.91
CA LEU A 248 -1.77 18.98 -16.73
C LEU A 248 -2.83 19.42 -15.74
N ALA A 249 -3.06 20.74 -15.61
CA ALA A 249 -4.15 21.26 -14.79
C ALA A 249 -5.52 20.81 -15.29
N THR A 250 -5.69 20.74 -16.61
CA THR A 250 -6.91 20.23 -17.23
C THR A 250 -7.06 18.72 -17.02
N GLN A 251 -5.94 17.97 -17.04
CA GLN A 251 -5.96 16.51 -16.96
C GLN A 251 -6.06 15.96 -15.53
N PHE A 252 -5.31 16.53 -14.59
CA PHE A 252 -5.13 15.99 -13.24
C PHE A 252 -5.71 16.89 -12.14
N GLY A 253 -6.07 18.14 -12.45
CA GLY A 253 -6.43 19.12 -11.42
C GLY A 253 -5.29 19.31 -10.43
N ALA A 254 -5.61 19.45 -9.15
CA ALA A 254 -4.63 19.60 -8.07
C ALA A 254 -4.19 18.26 -7.44
N ASN A 255 -4.35 17.14 -8.16
CA ASN A 255 -3.90 15.82 -7.70
C ASN A 255 -2.37 15.76 -7.59
N GLN A 256 -1.86 16.06 -6.40
CA GLN A 256 -0.41 16.17 -6.15
C GLN A 256 0.33 14.86 -6.44
N LYS A 257 -0.28 13.70 -6.16
CA LYS A 257 0.30 12.40 -6.47
C LYS A 257 0.47 12.23 -7.98
N ALA A 258 -0.60 12.44 -8.75
CA ALA A 258 -0.56 12.28 -10.21
C ALA A 258 0.39 13.28 -10.88
N LEU A 259 0.41 14.53 -10.41
CA LEU A 259 1.34 15.56 -10.89
C LEU A 259 2.80 15.17 -10.63
N PHE A 260 3.10 14.66 -9.43
CA PHE A 260 4.44 14.23 -9.08
C PHE A 260 4.88 13.00 -9.89
N GLU A 261 4.01 12.00 -10.01
CA GLU A 261 4.26 10.81 -10.84
C GLU A 261 4.49 11.19 -12.30
N HIS A 262 3.70 12.13 -12.84
CA HIS A 262 3.90 12.65 -14.18
C HIS A 262 5.27 13.34 -14.32
N PHE A 263 5.62 14.23 -13.39
CA PHE A 263 6.90 14.94 -13.43
C PHE A 263 8.09 13.98 -13.47
N VAL A 264 8.10 13.00 -12.57
CA VAL A 264 9.22 12.05 -12.43
C VAL A 264 9.30 11.09 -13.62
N THR A 265 8.17 10.64 -14.16
CA THR A 265 8.18 9.61 -15.22
C THR A 265 8.25 10.17 -16.64
N GLN A 266 7.64 11.34 -16.90
CA GLN A 266 7.52 11.97 -18.22
C GLN A 266 8.02 13.42 -18.22
N GLY A 267 7.64 14.23 -17.23
CA GLY A 267 7.87 15.68 -17.23
C GLY A 267 9.34 16.07 -17.42
N MET A 268 10.27 15.42 -16.72
CA MET A 268 11.71 15.65 -16.91
C MET A 268 12.19 15.27 -18.31
N LYS A 269 11.67 14.20 -18.92
CA LYS A 269 12.03 13.78 -20.29
C LYS A 269 11.51 14.78 -21.31
N GLU A 270 10.29 15.26 -21.11
CA GLU A 270 9.65 16.30 -21.94
C GLU A 270 10.32 17.68 -21.79
N GLY A 271 11.11 17.88 -20.73
CA GLY A 271 11.73 19.16 -20.42
C GLY A 271 10.75 20.17 -19.81
N ARG A 272 9.72 19.69 -19.13
CA ARG A 272 8.68 20.52 -18.48
C ARG A 272 9.28 21.30 -17.32
N GLN A 273 8.89 22.55 -17.17
CA GLN A 273 9.30 23.35 -16.02
C GLN A 273 8.51 22.91 -14.78
N GLY A 274 9.23 22.34 -13.80
CA GLY A 274 8.69 21.79 -12.55
C GLY A 274 8.63 22.76 -11.38
N SER A 275 9.45 23.83 -11.43
CA SER A 275 9.57 24.83 -10.38
C SER A 275 9.95 26.18 -10.98
N ALA A 276 9.63 27.26 -10.28
CA ALA A 276 10.16 28.58 -10.58
C ALA A 276 11.69 28.67 -10.39
N GLU A 277 12.31 27.80 -9.60
CA GLU A 277 13.76 27.79 -9.34
C GLU A 277 14.60 27.09 -10.42
N PHE A 278 13.96 26.37 -11.35
CA PHE A 278 14.66 25.62 -12.39
C PHE A 278 13.94 25.66 -13.74
N ASN A 279 14.60 26.27 -14.73
CA ASN A 279 14.21 26.24 -16.12
C ASN A 279 15.28 25.49 -16.95
N LEU A 280 14.88 24.38 -17.57
CA LEU A 280 15.80 23.52 -18.33
C LEU A 280 16.54 24.26 -19.45
N ASN A 281 15.85 25.14 -20.18
CA ASN A 281 16.45 25.86 -21.30
C ASN A 281 17.48 26.89 -20.82
N ALA A 282 17.17 27.63 -19.74
CA ALA A 282 18.11 28.54 -19.09
C ALA A 282 19.31 27.75 -18.55
N TYR A 283 19.08 26.62 -17.90
CA TYR A 283 20.14 25.78 -17.36
C TYR A 283 21.05 25.24 -18.46
N LYS A 284 20.52 24.78 -19.59
CA LYS A 284 21.33 24.38 -20.76
C LYS A 284 22.13 25.56 -21.31
N ALA A 285 21.52 26.72 -21.48
CA ALA A 285 22.18 27.91 -22.04
C ALA A 285 23.34 28.40 -21.17
N ASN A 286 23.19 28.33 -19.85
CA ASN A 286 24.20 28.79 -18.89
C ASN A 286 25.33 27.78 -18.63
N ASN A 287 25.16 26.52 -19.05
CA ASN A 287 26.07 25.42 -18.69
C ASN A 287 26.49 24.61 -19.94
N PRO A 288 27.29 25.20 -20.84
CA PRO A 288 27.69 24.56 -22.10
C PRO A 288 28.54 23.29 -21.91
N ASP A 289 29.22 23.16 -20.77
CA ASP A 289 29.94 21.94 -20.38
C ASP A 289 28.99 20.75 -20.16
N LEU A 290 27.84 21.00 -19.52
CA LEU A 290 26.79 19.99 -19.37
C LEU A 290 26.14 19.66 -20.71
N VAL A 291 26.00 20.64 -21.61
CA VAL A 291 25.52 20.39 -22.98
C VAL A 291 26.45 19.45 -23.74
N ALA A 292 27.76 19.67 -23.63
CA ALA A 292 28.75 18.77 -24.24
C ALA A 292 28.70 17.34 -23.65
N MET A 293 28.34 17.20 -22.37
CA MET A 293 28.33 15.91 -21.68
C MET A 293 27.01 15.14 -21.80
N PHE A 294 25.87 15.82 -21.69
CA PHE A 294 24.54 15.21 -21.62
C PHE A 294 23.78 15.26 -22.94
N GLY A 295 24.10 16.21 -23.83
CA GLY A 295 23.37 16.40 -25.09
C GLY A 295 21.88 16.63 -24.86
N ASP A 296 21.05 15.83 -25.52
CA ASP A 296 19.58 15.93 -25.48
C ASP A 296 18.92 15.14 -24.33
N ASP A 297 19.71 14.53 -23.45
CA ASP A 297 19.20 13.80 -22.29
C ASP A 297 18.74 14.77 -21.20
N ASN A 298 17.50 15.25 -21.34
CA ASN A 298 16.91 16.25 -20.44
C ASN A 298 16.97 15.81 -18.97
N VAL A 299 16.73 14.53 -18.68
CA VAL A 299 16.67 14.00 -17.30
C VAL A 299 17.98 14.26 -16.57
N LYS A 300 19.13 14.08 -17.22
CA LYS A 300 20.45 14.33 -16.61
C LYS A 300 20.66 15.76 -16.14
N TYR A 301 20.04 16.74 -16.77
CA TYR A 301 20.14 18.14 -16.31
C TYR A 301 19.39 18.37 -15.01
N TYR A 302 18.20 17.79 -14.87
CA TYR A 302 17.44 17.82 -13.61
C TYR A 302 18.21 17.10 -12.51
N GLU A 303 18.67 15.87 -12.77
CA GLU A 303 19.47 15.08 -11.83
C GLU A 303 20.76 15.81 -11.40
N HIS A 304 21.44 16.46 -12.35
CA HIS A 304 22.63 17.26 -12.06
C HIS A 304 22.29 18.43 -11.13
N PHE A 305 21.24 19.20 -11.42
CA PHE A 305 20.88 20.34 -10.59
C PHE A 305 20.47 19.93 -9.17
N ILE A 306 19.71 18.84 -9.03
CA ILE A 306 19.32 18.25 -7.74
C ILE A 306 20.56 17.83 -6.93
N SER A 307 21.49 17.10 -7.56
CA SER A 307 22.60 16.45 -6.86
C SER A 307 23.78 17.39 -6.55
N SER A 308 24.07 18.36 -7.40
CA SER A 308 25.31 19.15 -7.33
C SER A 308 25.18 20.56 -7.88
N GLY A 309 24.47 20.75 -8.99
CA GLY A 309 24.42 22.03 -9.70
C GLY A 309 23.95 23.22 -8.85
N ARG A 310 22.99 23.01 -7.94
CA ARG A 310 22.56 24.05 -6.99
C ARG A 310 23.68 24.42 -6.00
N ALA A 311 24.38 23.43 -5.45
CA ALA A 311 25.49 23.63 -4.51
C ALA A 311 26.73 24.25 -5.18
N GLU A 312 26.93 23.99 -6.47
CA GLU A 312 27.95 24.62 -7.30
C GLU A 312 27.65 26.09 -7.63
N GLY A 313 26.44 26.57 -7.34
CA GLY A 313 26.00 27.93 -7.69
C GLY A 313 25.68 28.12 -9.17
N ARG A 314 25.37 27.03 -9.91
CA ARG A 314 24.99 27.14 -11.33
C ARG A 314 23.65 27.86 -11.47
N VAL A 315 23.57 28.79 -12.41
CA VAL A 315 22.38 29.60 -12.69
C VAL A 315 21.37 28.79 -13.50
N ALA A 316 20.16 28.61 -12.94
CA ALA A 316 19.10 27.77 -13.49
C ALA A 316 17.81 28.51 -13.90
N VAL A 317 17.82 29.85 -13.85
CA VAL A 317 16.72 30.74 -14.25
C VAL A 317 17.23 31.93 -15.03
#